data_AF-A0A947SHG1-F1
#
_entry.id   AF-A0A947SHG1-F1
#
_cell.length_a   1.000
_cell.length_b   1.000
_cell.length_c   1.000
_cell.angle_alpha   90.00
_cell.angle_beta   90.00
_cell.angle_gamma   90.00
#
_symmetry.space_group_name_H-M   'P 1'
#
loop_
_entity.id
_entity.type
_entity.pdbx_description
1 polymer ?
#
loop_
_entity_poly.entity_id
_entity_poly.type
_entity_poly.pdbx_seq_one_letter_code
_entity_poly.pdbx_strand_id
1 'polypeptide(L)'
;MLFIGVALLVAVGLAFVISADAGTLVGLDQSDTARLVGGLAILILVAGGLFTRRQRLGEMLGNLVLWGVIFVAALGLYTYRTDLMRFGGRIVAELTPGAAVVDVQGGTASFRRSFGGSFRVNATINGHETPMIFDTGASAVVLTREDAAAAGLPVDELSYVVPVQTANGTGRAALVSLDAVSVGDIARQRIRAYVAEKGALETSLLGMTFLETLSGYAVTQDDLVLTD
;
A
#
# COMPACT_ATOMS: atom_id res chain seq x y z
N MET A 1 18.79 -36.14 -13.23
CA MET A 1 19.48 -35.06 -12.50
C MET A 1 19.62 -33.77 -13.31
N LEU A 2 19.84 -33.82 -14.64
CA LEU A 2 19.89 -32.61 -15.51
C LEU A 2 18.58 -31.78 -15.52
N PHE A 3 17.43 -32.44 -15.35
CA PHE A 3 16.10 -31.79 -15.32
C PHE A 3 15.92 -30.79 -14.17
N ILE A 4 16.54 -31.05 -13.02
CA ILE A 4 16.51 -30.14 -11.87
C ILE A 4 17.29 -28.87 -12.21
N GLY A 5 18.44 -28.99 -12.88
CA GLY A 5 19.24 -27.83 -13.30
C GLY A 5 18.51 -26.91 -14.29
N VAL A 6 17.77 -27.50 -15.23
CA VAL A 6 16.96 -26.73 -16.20
C VAL A 6 15.74 -26.11 -15.51
N ALA A 7 15.06 -26.83 -14.62
CA ALA A 7 13.95 -26.29 -13.84
C ALA A 7 14.39 -25.14 -12.92
N LEU A 8 15.60 -25.23 -12.35
CA LEU A 8 16.17 -24.20 -11.49
C LEU A 8 16.58 -22.96 -12.30
N LEU A 9 17.11 -23.14 -13.51
CA LEU A 9 17.34 -22.04 -14.46
C LEU A 9 16.05 -21.34 -14.90
N VAL A 10 14.99 -22.10 -15.14
CA VAL A 10 13.66 -21.54 -15.45
C VAL A 10 13.08 -20.80 -14.25
N ALA A 11 13.22 -21.35 -13.04
CA ALA A 11 12.77 -20.70 -11.81
C ALA A 11 13.53 -19.38 -11.56
N VAL A 12 14.84 -19.36 -11.79
CA VAL A 12 15.67 -18.14 -11.70
C VAL A 12 15.29 -17.12 -12.78
N GLY A 13 15.04 -17.58 -14.02
CA GLY A 13 14.55 -16.73 -15.10
C GLY A 13 13.16 -16.14 -14.80
N LEU A 14 12.24 -16.94 -14.24
CA LEU A 14 10.94 -16.48 -13.78
C LEU A 14 11.08 -15.45 -12.65
N ALA A 15 11.95 -15.72 -11.67
CA ALA A 15 12.21 -14.79 -10.58
C ALA A 15 12.74 -13.44 -11.08
N PHE A 16 13.64 -13.46 -12.08
CA PHE A 16 14.16 -12.26 -12.73
C PHE A 16 13.07 -11.48 -13.49
N VAL A 17 12.12 -12.19 -14.11
CA VAL A 17 10.98 -11.59 -14.82
C VAL A 17 9.95 -11.00 -13.86
N ILE A 18 9.81 -11.57 -12.66
CA ILE A 18 8.87 -11.09 -11.62
C ILE A 18 9.40 -9.83 -10.93
N SER A 19 10.71 -9.69 -10.79
CA SER A 19 11.31 -8.47 -10.23
C SER A 19 11.31 -7.33 -11.25
N ALA A 20 10.47 -6.32 -11.03
CA ALA A 20 10.36 -5.12 -11.85
C ALA A 20 11.67 -4.29 -11.95
N ASP A 21 12.65 -4.58 -11.08
CA ASP A 21 13.91 -3.83 -10.91
C ASP A 21 15.20 -4.69 -11.05
N ALA A 22 15.11 -5.94 -11.49
CA ALA A 22 16.34 -6.75 -11.62
C ALA A 22 17.22 -6.36 -12.82
N GLY A 23 16.61 -5.82 -13.88
CA GLY A 23 17.37 -5.26 -15.02
C GLY A 23 18.14 -4.01 -14.61
N THR A 24 17.51 -3.11 -13.86
CA THR A 24 18.10 -1.86 -13.36
C THR A 24 19.23 -2.11 -12.36
N LEU A 25 19.14 -3.16 -11.52
CA LEU A 25 20.23 -3.60 -10.63
C LEU A 25 21.52 -4.02 -11.38
N VAL A 26 21.41 -4.44 -12.64
CA VAL A 26 22.56 -4.85 -13.49
C VAL A 26 22.79 -3.82 -14.62
N GLY A 27 22.10 -2.67 -14.59
CA GLY A 27 22.26 -1.58 -15.55
C GLY A 27 21.64 -1.84 -16.94
N LEU A 28 20.68 -2.76 -17.03
CA LEU A 28 19.99 -3.11 -18.27
C LEU A 28 18.66 -2.35 -18.40
N ASP A 29 18.40 -1.83 -19.60
CA ASP A 29 17.11 -1.24 -19.95
C ASP A 29 15.99 -2.30 -19.99
N GLN A 30 14.74 -1.87 -19.83
CA GLN A 30 13.58 -2.75 -19.79
C GLN A 30 13.40 -3.51 -21.13
N SER A 31 13.76 -2.87 -22.24
CA SER A 31 13.72 -3.46 -23.58
C SER A 31 14.78 -4.56 -23.78
N ASP A 32 15.97 -4.38 -23.22
CA ASP A 32 17.07 -5.34 -23.28
C ASP A 32 16.82 -6.54 -22.36
N THR A 33 16.22 -6.29 -21.20
CA THR A 33 15.81 -7.35 -20.27
C THR A 33 14.77 -8.28 -20.93
N ALA A 34 13.78 -7.72 -21.63
CA ALA A 34 12.78 -8.50 -22.34
C ALA A 34 13.38 -9.37 -23.47
N ARG A 35 14.35 -8.83 -24.22
CA ARG A 35 15.06 -9.57 -25.27
C ARG A 35 15.92 -10.71 -24.71
N LEU A 36 16.62 -10.47 -23.61
CA LEU A 36 17.43 -11.48 -22.95
C LEU A 36 16.58 -12.63 -22.41
N VAL A 37 15.46 -12.32 -21.76
CA VAL A 37 14.51 -13.34 -21.28
C VAL A 37 13.96 -14.17 -22.43
N GLY A 38 13.53 -13.52 -23.52
CA GLY A 38 13.05 -14.21 -24.72
C GLY A 38 14.11 -15.12 -25.34
N GLY A 39 15.36 -14.64 -25.43
CA GLY A 39 16.49 -15.42 -25.92
C GLY A 39 16.81 -16.62 -25.04
N LEU A 40 16.77 -16.45 -23.71
CA LEU A 40 17.06 -17.51 -22.74
C LEU A 40 15.97 -18.60 -22.77
N ALA A 41 14.71 -18.22 -22.97
CA ALA A 41 13.60 -19.16 -23.16
C ALA A 41 13.78 -20.01 -24.43
N ILE A 42 14.17 -19.39 -25.55
CA ILE A 42 14.46 -20.11 -26.81
C ILE A 42 15.66 -21.04 -26.62
N LEU A 43 16.70 -20.58 -25.92
CA LEU A 43 17.92 -21.36 -25.69
C LEU A 43 17.66 -22.57 -24.80
N ILE A 44 16.81 -22.44 -23.78
CA ILE A 44 16.32 -23.56 -22.95
C ILE A 44 15.52 -24.55 -23.79
N LEU A 45 14.66 -24.06 -24.70
CA LEU A 45 13.83 -24.89 -25.58
C LEU A 45 14.70 -25.70 -26.56
N VAL A 46 15.73 -25.07 -27.12
CA VAL A 46 16.71 -25.71 -28.02
C VAL A 46 17.63 -26.67 -27.27
N ALA A 47 18.13 -26.29 -26.10
CA ALA A 47 18.98 -27.12 -25.26
C ALA A 47 18.23 -28.35 -24.72
N GLY A 48 16.96 -28.21 -24.37
CA GLY A 48 16.08 -29.31 -24.00
C GLY A 48 15.81 -30.29 -25.15
N GLY A 49 15.74 -29.78 -26.39
CA GLY A 49 15.56 -30.59 -27.60
C GLY A 49 16.81 -31.34 -28.06
N LEU A 50 18.01 -30.78 -27.84
CA LEU A 50 19.28 -31.37 -28.30
C LEU A 50 19.82 -32.51 -27.40
N PHE A 51 19.35 -32.63 -26.15
CA PHE A 51 19.98 -33.51 -25.15
C PHE A 51 19.30 -34.86 -24.88
N THR A 52 18.45 -35.37 -25.78
CA THR A 52 17.80 -36.68 -25.60
C THR A 52 18.16 -37.71 -26.69
N ARG A 53 19.17 -38.53 -26.38
CA ARG A 53 19.49 -39.78 -27.11
C ARG A 53 18.47 -40.85 -26.73
N ARG A 54 17.74 -41.39 -27.73
CA ARG A 54 16.78 -42.52 -27.67
C ARG A 54 15.73 -42.43 -26.55
N GLN A 55 14.79 -41.49 -26.64
CA GLN A 55 13.53 -41.60 -25.88
C GLN A 55 12.39 -42.06 -26.78
N ARG A 56 11.48 -42.84 -26.20
CA ARG A 56 10.26 -43.31 -26.87
C ARG A 56 9.40 -42.08 -27.22
N LEU A 57 8.78 -42.06 -28.41
CA LEU A 57 7.97 -40.92 -28.90
C LEU A 57 6.93 -40.42 -27.88
N GLY A 58 6.39 -41.32 -27.03
CA GLY A 58 5.45 -40.96 -25.97
C GLY A 58 6.05 -40.09 -24.85
N GLU A 59 7.32 -40.27 -24.50
CA GLU A 59 8.01 -39.46 -23.47
C GLU A 59 8.33 -38.06 -24.01
N MET A 60 8.62 -37.94 -25.32
CA MET A 60 8.83 -36.65 -25.98
C MET A 60 7.54 -35.82 -26.02
N LEU A 61 6.40 -36.45 -26.31
CA LEU A 61 5.08 -35.80 -26.28
C LEU A 61 4.71 -35.35 -24.86
N GLY A 62 4.95 -36.19 -23.84
CA GLY A 62 4.70 -35.83 -22.45
C GLY A 62 5.52 -34.62 -22.00
N ASN A 63 6.81 -34.57 -22.37
CA ASN A 63 7.67 -33.43 -22.05
C ASN A 63 7.26 -32.15 -22.78
N LEU A 64 6.86 -32.23 -24.05
CA LEU A 64 6.35 -31.07 -24.80
C LEU A 64 5.09 -30.48 -24.17
N VAL A 65 4.17 -31.33 -23.71
CA VAL A 65 2.96 -30.88 -23.00
C VAL A 65 3.31 -30.20 -21.68
N LEU A 66 4.20 -30.80 -20.88
CA LEU A 66 4.67 -30.20 -19.63
C LEU A 66 5.29 -28.80 -19.86
N TRP A 67 6.16 -28.68 -20.87
CA TRP A 67 6.79 -27.40 -21.22
C TRP A 67 5.76 -26.38 -21.73
N GLY A 68 4.78 -26.81 -22.52
CA GLY A 68 3.68 -25.96 -22.96
C GLY A 68 2.87 -25.41 -21.77
N VAL A 69 2.56 -26.26 -20.79
CA VAL A 69 1.85 -25.84 -19.57
C VAL A 69 2.68 -24.85 -18.76
N ILE A 70 3.97 -25.10 -18.57
CA ILE A 70 4.87 -24.16 -17.86
C ILE A 70 4.94 -22.82 -18.58
N PHE A 71 5.03 -22.82 -19.92
CA PHE A 71 5.07 -21.60 -20.72
C PHE A 71 3.78 -20.80 -20.62
N VAL A 72 2.62 -21.46 -20.71
CA VAL A 72 1.32 -20.82 -20.53
C VAL A 72 1.16 -20.27 -19.11
N ALA A 73 1.59 -21.01 -18.09
CA ALA A 73 1.57 -20.55 -16.71
C ALA A 73 2.48 -19.32 -16.52
N ALA A 74 3.69 -19.34 -17.07
CA ALA A 74 4.64 -18.23 -17.02
C ALA A 74 4.10 -16.99 -17.76
N LEU A 75 3.52 -17.17 -18.95
CA LEU A 75 2.91 -16.10 -19.73
C LEU A 75 1.71 -15.50 -18.99
N GLY A 76 0.89 -16.34 -18.35
CA GLY A 76 -0.19 -15.91 -17.48
C GLY A 76 0.34 -15.10 -16.31
N LEU A 77 1.35 -15.61 -15.59
CA LEU A 77 1.95 -14.93 -14.45
C LEU A 77 2.55 -13.56 -14.85
N TYR A 78 3.20 -13.48 -16.01
CA TYR A 78 3.75 -12.23 -16.54
C TYR A 78 2.66 -11.25 -16.98
N THR A 79 1.64 -11.73 -17.69
CA THR A 79 0.53 -10.90 -18.18
C THR A 79 -0.26 -10.31 -17.02
N TYR A 80 -0.54 -11.12 -16.01
CA TYR A 80 -1.27 -10.72 -14.80
C TYR A 80 -0.35 -10.22 -13.67
N ARG A 81 0.95 -9.99 -13.91
CA ARG A 81 1.92 -9.63 -12.86
C ARG A 81 1.49 -8.40 -12.06
N THR A 82 0.97 -7.39 -12.74
CA THR A 82 0.49 -6.14 -12.13
C THR A 82 -0.75 -6.38 -11.29
N ASP A 83 -1.67 -7.23 -11.74
CA ASP A 83 -2.89 -7.55 -10.99
C ASP A 83 -2.59 -8.45 -9.79
N LEU A 84 -1.62 -9.36 -9.93
CA LEU A 84 -1.15 -10.24 -8.87
C LEU A 84 -0.41 -9.45 -7.77
N MET A 85 0.40 -8.46 -8.15
CA MET A 85 1.03 -7.54 -7.19
C MET A 85 0.00 -6.65 -6.48
N ARG A 86 -1.03 -6.16 -7.19
CA ARG A 86 -2.16 -5.46 -6.54
C ARG A 86 -2.91 -6.38 -5.58
N PHE A 87 -3.08 -7.67 -5.92
CA PHE A 87 -3.75 -8.64 -5.06
C PHE A 87 -2.89 -9.02 -3.83
N GLY A 88 -1.58 -9.20 -4.01
CA GLY A 88 -0.64 -9.41 -2.91
C GLY A 88 -0.56 -8.21 -1.97
N GLY A 89 -0.55 -6.99 -2.53
CA GLY A 89 -0.66 -5.75 -1.76
C GLY A 89 -1.94 -5.69 -0.93
N ARG A 90 -3.07 -6.22 -1.42
CA ARG A 90 -4.33 -6.32 -0.65
C ARG A 90 -4.21 -7.30 0.52
N ILE A 91 -3.58 -8.46 0.33
CA ILE A 91 -3.39 -9.46 1.41
C ILE A 91 -2.41 -8.93 2.46
N VAL A 92 -1.32 -8.28 2.06
CA VAL A 92 -0.35 -7.67 2.99
C VAL A 92 -0.97 -6.47 3.72
N ALA A 93 -1.78 -5.64 3.05
CA ALA A 93 -2.55 -4.59 3.69
C ALA A 93 -3.62 -5.13 4.67
N GLU A 94 -4.18 -6.32 4.40
CA GLU A 94 -5.09 -7.04 5.32
C GLU A 94 -4.37 -7.48 6.61
N LEU A 95 -3.07 -7.81 6.51
CA LEU A 95 -2.23 -8.24 7.64
C LEU A 95 -1.57 -7.06 8.38
N THR A 96 -1.61 -5.85 7.81
CA THR A 96 -1.05 -4.63 8.40
C THR A 96 -2.09 -3.50 8.34
N PRO A 97 -3.02 -3.43 9.31
CA PRO A 97 -4.06 -2.39 9.36
C PRO A 97 -3.42 -0.99 9.41
N GLY A 98 -3.73 -0.14 8.43
CA GLY A 98 -3.29 1.28 8.40
C GLY A 98 -2.20 1.62 7.39
N ALA A 99 -1.64 0.64 6.66
CA ALA A 99 -0.70 0.92 5.58
C ALA A 99 -1.41 1.57 4.40
N ALA A 100 -1.22 2.88 4.22
CA ALA A 100 -1.60 3.59 3.01
C ALA A 100 -0.96 2.87 1.80
N VAL A 101 -1.77 2.46 0.82
CA VAL A 101 -1.23 2.11 -0.49
C VAL A 101 -0.91 3.45 -1.15
N VAL A 102 0.30 3.92 -0.91
CA VAL A 102 0.87 5.10 -1.55
C VAL A 102 1.22 4.67 -2.97
N ASP A 103 0.38 5.05 -3.94
CA ASP A 103 0.78 4.99 -5.34
C ASP A 103 1.77 6.15 -5.54
N VAL A 104 3.04 5.81 -5.77
CA VAL A 104 4.18 6.77 -5.76
C VAL A 104 4.21 7.64 -7.02
N GLN A 105 3.04 7.96 -7.59
CA GLN A 105 2.87 8.93 -8.66
C GLN A 105 1.67 9.85 -8.36
N GLY A 106 1.94 11.03 -7.78
CA GLY A 106 1.07 12.20 -7.96
C GLY A 106 0.21 12.65 -6.77
N GLY A 107 0.75 12.74 -5.55
CA GLY A 107 0.11 13.49 -4.46
C GLY A 107 -1.24 12.93 -4.00
N THR A 108 -1.44 11.62 -4.15
CA THR A 108 -2.68 10.93 -3.81
C THR A 108 -2.44 9.90 -2.71
N ALA A 109 -3.25 9.92 -1.66
CA ALA A 109 -3.20 8.93 -0.57
C ALA A 109 -4.48 8.07 -0.59
N SER A 110 -4.33 6.75 -0.63
CA SER A 110 -5.47 5.81 -0.67
C SER A 110 -5.56 4.95 0.59
N PHE A 111 -6.78 4.81 1.11
CA PHE A 111 -7.10 4.09 2.35
C PHE A 111 -8.29 3.18 2.13
N ARG A 112 -8.28 2.00 2.75
CA ARG A 112 -9.41 1.08 2.74
C ARG A 112 -10.26 1.24 3.98
N ARG A 113 -11.56 1.00 3.82
CA ARG A 113 -12.53 0.92 4.89
C ARG A 113 -12.17 -0.21 5.86
N SER A 114 -12.15 0.11 7.15
CA SER A 114 -11.96 -0.88 8.20
C SER A 114 -13.21 -1.77 8.35
N PHE A 115 -13.04 -2.97 8.91
CA PHE A 115 -14.16 -3.87 9.28
C PHE A 115 -15.24 -3.18 10.13
N GLY A 116 -14.90 -2.12 10.87
CA GLY A 116 -15.83 -1.31 11.66
C GLY A 116 -16.65 -0.27 10.86
N GLY A 117 -16.51 -0.21 9.53
CA GLY A 117 -17.26 0.71 8.67
C GLY A 117 -16.71 2.14 8.59
N SER A 118 -15.68 2.47 9.36
CA SER A 118 -14.96 3.74 9.29
C SER A 118 -13.67 3.65 8.46
N PHE A 119 -13.25 4.76 7.87
CA PHE A 119 -11.96 4.87 7.20
C PHE A 119 -10.91 5.27 8.23
N ARG A 120 -9.96 4.37 8.49
CA ARG A 120 -8.82 4.64 9.39
C ARG A 120 -7.64 5.13 8.57
N VAL A 121 -7.03 6.22 9.02
CA VAL A 121 -5.89 6.87 8.40
C VAL A 121 -4.80 7.01 9.45
N ASN A 122 -3.57 6.61 9.12
CA ASN A 122 -2.42 6.90 9.97
C ASN A 122 -1.88 8.26 9.52
N ALA A 123 -2.07 9.27 10.38
CA ALA A 123 -1.51 10.60 10.18
C ALA A 123 -0.23 10.73 11.00
N THR A 124 0.67 11.62 10.62
CA THR A 124 1.79 12.03 11.47
C THR A 124 1.51 13.45 11.97
N ILE A 125 1.38 13.60 13.29
CA ILE A 125 1.13 14.87 13.97
C ILE A 125 2.39 15.27 14.71
N ASN A 126 2.99 16.40 14.34
CA ASN A 126 4.25 16.89 14.94
C ASN A 126 5.37 15.82 15.00
N GLY A 127 5.41 14.89 14.03
CA GLY A 127 6.38 13.80 13.98
C GLY A 127 5.97 12.51 14.70
N HIS A 128 4.81 12.46 15.38
CA HIS A 128 4.27 11.26 16.00
C HIS A 128 3.20 10.62 15.12
N GLU A 129 3.26 9.30 14.90
CA GLU A 129 2.22 8.57 14.16
C GLU A 129 0.96 8.44 15.02
N THR A 130 -0.15 8.96 14.53
CA THR A 130 -1.44 9.01 15.21
C THR A 130 -2.49 8.30 14.36
N PRO A 131 -3.11 7.22 14.86
CA PRO A 131 -4.22 6.58 14.18
C PRO A 131 -5.46 7.49 14.29
N MET A 132 -6.06 7.82 13.15
CA MET A 132 -7.21 8.70 13.07
C MET A 132 -8.34 8.08 12.26
N ILE A 133 -9.56 8.57 12.46
CA ILE A 133 -10.71 8.26 11.61
C ILE A 133 -10.97 9.45 10.69
N PHE A 134 -11.09 9.20 9.38
CA PHE A 134 -11.60 10.20 8.45
C PHE A 134 -13.07 10.50 8.77
N ASP A 135 -13.36 11.75 9.12
CA ASP A 135 -14.69 12.16 9.57
C ASP A 135 -15.09 13.52 8.98
N THR A 136 -15.99 13.49 7.99
CA THR A 136 -16.57 14.71 7.38
C THR A 136 -17.58 15.42 8.28
N GLY A 137 -18.06 14.76 9.35
CA GLY A 137 -18.92 15.36 10.36
C GLY A 137 -18.16 16.18 11.40
N ALA A 138 -16.84 15.98 11.53
CA ALA A 138 -15.99 16.75 12.41
C ALA A 138 -15.58 18.07 11.74
N SER A 139 -16.00 19.20 12.29
CA SER A 139 -15.68 20.54 11.75
C SER A 139 -14.19 20.91 11.81
N ALA A 140 -13.39 20.16 12.55
CA ALA A 140 -11.95 20.32 12.66
C ALA A 140 -11.29 18.98 12.97
N VAL A 141 -9.97 18.91 12.81
CA VAL A 141 -9.15 17.86 13.39
C VAL A 141 -9.35 17.84 14.91
N VAL A 142 -9.63 16.67 15.47
CA VAL A 142 -9.80 16.49 16.92
C VAL A 142 -8.88 15.37 17.39
N LEU A 143 -8.03 15.66 18.37
CA LEU A 143 -7.14 14.70 18.99
C LEU A 143 -7.73 14.20 20.31
N THR A 144 -7.51 12.92 20.61
CA THR A 144 -7.60 12.44 21.99
C THR A 144 -6.54 13.15 22.84
N ARG A 145 -6.76 13.20 24.16
CA ARG A 145 -5.78 13.80 25.06
C ARG A 145 -4.45 13.03 25.04
N GLU A 146 -4.55 11.72 24.91
CA GLU A 146 -3.44 10.78 24.85
C GLU A 146 -2.60 11.00 23.58
N ASP A 147 -3.24 11.09 22.41
CA ASP A 147 -2.55 11.34 21.15
C ASP A 147 -1.92 12.73 21.11
N ALA A 148 -2.63 13.75 21.64
CA ALA A 148 -2.09 15.10 21.75
C ALA A 148 -0.83 15.15 22.62
N ALA A 149 -0.82 14.43 23.75
CA ALA A 149 0.35 14.33 24.61
C ALA A 149 1.51 13.60 23.91
N ALA A 150 1.21 12.51 23.18
CA ALA A 150 2.22 11.76 22.43
C ALA A 150 2.81 12.58 21.26
N ALA A 151 2.02 13.49 20.68
CA ALA A 151 2.47 14.48 19.69
C ALA A 151 3.18 15.70 20.31
N GLY A 152 3.48 15.69 21.61
CA GLY A 152 4.27 16.71 22.30
C GLY A 152 3.50 17.98 22.67
N LEU A 153 2.16 17.98 22.62
CA LEU A 153 1.36 19.12 23.05
C LEU A 153 1.28 19.19 24.60
N PRO A 154 1.31 20.38 25.21
CA PRO A 154 1.27 20.55 26.66
C PRO A 154 -0.15 20.38 27.23
N VAL A 155 -0.70 19.16 27.16
CA VAL A 155 -2.11 18.86 27.46
C VAL A 155 -2.56 19.15 28.90
N ASP A 156 -1.63 19.32 29.84
CA ASP A 156 -1.93 19.71 31.22
C ASP A 156 -2.11 21.22 31.40
N GLU A 157 -1.61 22.02 30.44
CA GLU A 157 -1.69 23.49 30.45
C GLU A 157 -2.83 24.02 29.56
N LEU A 158 -3.48 23.14 28.81
CA LEU A 158 -4.55 23.50 27.88
C LEU A 158 -5.86 23.89 28.59
N SER A 159 -6.52 24.91 28.04
CA SER A 159 -7.82 25.39 28.53
C SER A 159 -8.98 24.71 27.79
N TYR A 160 -9.61 23.72 28.43
CA TYR A 160 -10.75 22.97 27.91
C TYR A 160 -12.07 23.72 28.08
N VAL A 161 -12.23 24.82 27.36
CA VAL A 161 -13.40 25.71 27.49
C VAL A 161 -14.36 25.63 26.30
N VAL A 162 -13.93 25.07 25.18
CA VAL A 162 -14.73 25.01 23.95
C VAL A 162 -15.77 23.90 24.09
N PRO A 163 -17.08 24.21 24.09
CA PRO A 163 -18.10 23.17 24.10
C PRO A 163 -18.07 22.42 22.77
N VAL A 164 -18.04 21.09 22.84
CA VAL A 164 -18.11 20.21 21.66
C VAL A 164 -19.29 19.25 21.81
N GLN A 165 -19.94 18.94 20.70
CA GLN A 165 -20.99 17.95 20.66
C GLN A 165 -20.46 16.71 19.95
N THR A 166 -20.52 15.59 20.64
CA THR A 166 -20.05 14.29 20.17
C THR A 166 -21.20 13.29 20.19
N ALA A 167 -20.99 12.12 19.57
CA ALA A 167 -21.96 11.03 19.65
C ALA A 167 -22.23 10.56 21.10
N ASN A 168 -21.25 10.73 21.99
CA ASN A 168 -21.34 10.37 23.41
C ASN A 168 -21.95 11.48 24.29
N GLY A 169 -22.39 12.60 23.69
CA GLY A 169 -22.96 13.75 24.39
C GLY A 169 -22.11 15.02 24.26
N THR A 170 -22.36 15.99 25.14
CA THR A 170 -21.60 17.24 25.17
C THR A 170 -20.34 17.09 26.02
N GLY A 171 -19.19 17.50 25.48
CA GLY A 171 -17.91 17.55 26.17
C GLY A 171 -17.26 18.92 26.04
N ARG A 172 -16.04 19.06 26.56
CA ARG A 172 -15.18 20.21 26.28
C ARG A 172 -13.95 19.81 25.50
N ALA A 173 -13.39 20.79 24.80
CA ALA A 173 -12.13 20.67 24.11
C ALA A 173 -11.28 21.94 24.30
N ALA A 174 -9.98 21.79 24.10
CA ALA A 174 -9.04 22.88 24.04
C ALA A 174 -8.65 23.15 22.59
N LEU A 175 -8.61 24.43 22.19
CA LEU A 175 -8.14 24.82 20.86
C LEU A 175 -6.61 24.77 20.83
N VAL A 176 -6.05 24.12 19.81
CA VAL A 176 -4.61 24.05 19.56
C VAL A 176 -4.29 24.30 18.08
N SER A 177 -3.04 24.62 17.79
CA SER A 177 -2.50 24.61 16.44
C SER A 177 -1.48 23.48 16.34
N LEU A 178 -1.63 22.63 15.32
CA LEU A 178 -0.67 21.58 15.00
C LEU A 178 0.40 22.15 14.07
N ASP A 179 1.67 21.94 14.39
CA ASP A 179 2.78 22.52 13.61
C ASP A 179 2.87 21.84 12.25
N ALA A 180 2.77 20.51 12.25
CA ALA A 180 2.76 19.69 11.05
C ALA A 180 1.75 18.54 11.17
N VAL A 181 0.99 18.33 10.09
CA VAL A 181 0.10 17.19 9.90
C VAL A 181 0.42 16.59 8.53
N SER A 182 0.77 15.31 8.49
CA SER A 182 0.95 14.59 7.23
C SER A 182 0.10 13.33 7.15
N VAL A 183 -0.44 13.05 5.97
CA VAL A 183 -1.23 11.85 5.67
C VAL A 183 -0.73 11.29 4.35
N GLY A 184 0.02 10.19 4.41
CA GLY A 184 0.85 9.76 3.27
C GLY A 184 1.84 10.86 2.89
N ASP A 185 1.89 11.23 1.61
CA ASP A 185 2.76 12.30 1.10
C ASP A 185 2.16 13.71 1.23
N ILE A 186 0.92 13.83 1.69
CA ILE A 186 0.21 15.11 1.81
C ILE A 186 0.58 15.74 3.15
N ALA A 187 1.33 16.84 3.11
CA ALA A 187 1.74 17.58 4.30
C ALA A 187 1.06 18.95 4.39
N ARG A 188 0.63 19.31 5.60
CA ARG A 188 0.09 20.63 5.94
C ARG A 188 0.73 21.14 7.22
N GLN A 189 0.85 22.44 7.32
CA GLN A 189 1.42 23.11 8.50
C GLN A 189 0.38 24.04 9.12
N ARG A 190 0.50 24.27 10.43
CA ARG A 190 -0.34 25.21 11.19
C ARG A 190 -1.83 24.91 11.04
N ILE A 191 -2.19 23.64 11.20
CA ILE A 191 -3.59 23.18 11.14
C ILE A 191 -4.25 23.45 12.50
N ARG A 192 -5.39 24.15 12.48
CA ARG A 192 -6.22 24.30 13.67
C ARG A 192 -6.83 22.96 14.04
N ALA A 193 -6.70 22.59 15.30
CA ALA A 193 -7.25 21.36 15.85
C ALA A 193 -7.81 21.58 17.26
N TYR A 194 -8.51 20.59 17.76
CA TYR A 194 -8.98 20.55 19.12
C TYR A 194 -8.42 19.34 19.85
N VAL A 195 -8.14 19.47 21.15
CA VAL A 195 -7.84 18.35 22.03
C VAL A 195 -9.08 18.11 22.89
N ALA A 196 -9.68 16.93 22.78
CA ALA A 196 -10.82 16.56 23.59
C ALA A 196 -10.43 16.35 25.06
N GLU A 197 -11.35 16.64 25.99
CA GLU A 197 -11.18 16.21 27.38
C GLU A 197 -11.02 14.69 27.48
N LYS A 198 -10.35 14.24 28.55
CA LYS A 198 -10.08 12.81 28.77
C LYS A 198 -11.38 12.01 28.77
N GLY A 199 -11.46 10.98 27.92
CA GLY A 199 -12.62 10.11 27.81
C GLY A 199 -13.79 10.66 26.99
N ALA A 200 -13.71 11.90 26.48
CA ALA A 200 -14.74 12.46 25.60
C ALA A 200 -14.67 11.94 24.16
N LEU A 201 -13.51 11.40 23.75
CA LEU A 201 -13.25 10.87 22.42
C LEU A 201 -12.40 9.59 22.52
N GLU A 202 -12.80 8.52 21.83
CA GLU A 202 -12.08 7.24 21.85
C GLU A 202 -10.95 7.17 20.82
N THR A 203 -11.08 7.84 19.69
CA THR A 203 -10.09 7.83 18.60
C THR A 203 -10.05 9.20 17.94
N SER A 204 -8.84 9.66 17.62
CA SER A 204 -8.64 10.95 16.97
C SER A 204 -9.35 11.03 15.61
N LEU A 205 -9.83 12.21 15.23
CA LEU A 205 -10.65 12.45 14.04
C LEU A 205 -9.92 13.38 13.08
N LEU A 206 -9.77 12.96 11.83
CA LEU A 206 -9.29 13.78 10.73
C LEU A 206 -10.48 14.52 10.10
N GLY A 207 -10.73 15.73 10.58
CA GLY A 207 -11.88 16.54 10.20
C GLY A 207 -11.59 17.68 9.21
N MET A 208 -12.59 18.53 9.03
CA MET A 208 -12.65 19.51 7.93
C MET A 208 -11.49 20.52 7.88
N THR A 209 -10.90 20.91 9.01
CA THR A 209 -9.74 21.83 9.00
C THR A 209 -8.52 21.27 8.25
N PHE A 210 -8.41 19.95 8.11
CA PHE A 210 -7.45 19.32 7.21
C PHE A 210 -8.07 19.02 5.84
N LEU A 211 -9.28 18.45 5.79
CA LEU A 211 -9.90 18.00 4.54
C LEU A 211 -10.15 19.15 3.55
N GLU A 212 -10.49 20.35 4.02
CA GLU A 212 -10.68 21.54 3.17
C GLU A 212 -9.39 22.07 2.56
N THR A 213 -8.23 21.60 3.02
CA THR A 213 -6.94 21.98 2.45
C THR A 213 -6.55 21.14 1.24
N LEU A 214 -7.26 20.03 0.98
CA LEU A 214 -7.04 19.12 -0.13
C LEU A 214 -7.66 19.68 -1.41
N SER A 215 -7.11 19.34 -2.59
CA SER A 215 -7.80 19.63 -3.86
C SER A 215 -9.07 18.80 -4.02
N GLY A 216 -9.11 17.62 -3.41
CA GLY A 216 -10.30 16.79 -3.34
C GLY A 216 -10.15 15.56 -2.46
N TYR A 217 -11.28 14.99 -2.09
CA TYR A 217 -11.36 13.65 -1.52
C TYR A 217 -12.54 12.90 -2.13
N ALA A 218 -12.38 11.60 -2.34
CA ALA A 218 -13.42 10.73 -2.90
C ALA A 218 -13.57 9.47 -2.05
N VAL A 219 -14.81 9.13 -1.73
CA VAL A 219 -15.17 7.88 -1.07
C VAL A 219 -15.94 7.02 -2.06
N THR A 220 -15.35 5.90 -2.47
CA THR A 220 -15.95 4.96 -3.43
C THR A 220 -16.02 3.58 -2.81
N GLN A 221 -17.22 3.14 -2.41
CA GLN A 221 -17.46 1.86 -1.73
C GLN A 221 -16.58 1.70 -0.47
N ASP A 222 -15.47 0.97 -0.61
CA ASP A 222 -14.53 0.63 0.46
C ASP A 222 -13.19 1.37 0.33
N ASP A 223 -13.06 2.27 -0.64
CA ASP A 223 -11.84 3.05 -0.88
C ASP A 223 -12.07 4.54 -0.59
N LEU A 224 -11.16 5.13 0.18
CA LEU A 224 -11.02 6.56 0.41
C LEU A 224 -9.76 7.03 -0.33
N VAL A 225 -9.90 8.08 -1.13
CA VAL A 225 -8.81 8.71 -1.86
C VAL A 225 -8.73 10.17 -1.45
N LEU A 226 -7.55 10.62 -1.01
CA LEU A 226 -7.23 12.02 -0.72
C LEU A 226 -6.28 12.54 -1.80
N THR A 227 -6.50 13.76 -2.28
CA THR A 227 -5.72 14.37 -3.36
C THR A 227 -5.24 15.76 -2.97
N ASP A 228 -3.97 16.05 -3.22
CA ASP A 228 -3.34 17.36 -3.01
C ASP A 228 -3.72 18.39 -4.07
#